data_AF-A0A5P0YZ00-F1
#
_entry.id   AF-A0A5P0YZ00-F1
#
_cell.length_a   1.000
_cell.length_b   1.000
_cell.length_c   1.000
_cell.angle_alpha   90.00
_cell.angle_beta   90.00
_cell.angle_gamma   90.00
#
_symmetry.space_group_name_H-M   'P 1'
#
loop_
_entity.id
_entity.type
_entity.pdbx_description
1 polymer ?
#
loop_
_entity_poly.entity_id
_entity_poly.type
_entity_poly.pdbx_seq_one_letter_code
_entity_poly.pdbx_strand_id
1 'polypeptide(L)'
;MLTTTATRPADAASRQTSPAVSYADWTRWDERTAARVAGAASVLLALTTAGLAAVRLGSGAAAAVGAAVALPAVVGGALLCRGGRRAAGVPLLGLGGSLLALAAWLGLQAVEIRLVAGGAALGGTVALLGWRTDRFRAAVVAAGAVVAGAVLWAGALAVVEAATAGAVLGVVSVLVLGVVPRLALASTGLTRWNVRRPDAATVRRHEVDTALAVTHRELAPVSIVAAASATAGGWLAVDGAAGWGFGCALLVALLLVSRCRAYPLTVEVLALLAGALLLAVRVVAVWSAGTAVGPLVALGVLCLLPLVPLAAPPSEQVRRRARQTMNVAESTAVVLLLPVALGACGLYDRFVDSF
;
A
#
# COMPACT_ATOMS: atom_id res chain seq x y z
N MET A 1 -5.49 -64.56 54.05
CA MET A 1 -6.74 -64.03 53.46
C MET A 1 -7.02 -62.71 54.17
N LEU A 2 -6.77 -61.54 53.60
CA LEU A 2 -7.44 -60.98 52.43
C LEU A 2 -6.48 -60.13 51.58
N THR A 3 -6.78 -60.14 50.29
CA THR A 3 -6.03 -59.68 49.14
C THR A 3 -6.00 -58.16 48.95
N THR A 4 -4.83 -57.70 48.54
CA THR A 4 -4.47 -56.39 48.02
C THR A 4 -5.20 -56.06 46.72
N THR A 5 -5.76 -54.86 46.58
CA THR A 5 -6.04 -54.25 45.26
C THR A 5 -5.67 -52.77 45.29
N ALA A 6 -4.46 -52.49 44.81
CA ALA A 6 -4.02 -51.17 44.42
C ALA A 6 -4.54 -50.88 43.01
N THR A 7 -5.47 -49.93 42.88
CA THR A 7 -5.87 -49.40 41.57
C THR A 7 -4.89 -48.32 41.14
N ARG A 8 -4.07 -48.69 40.16
CA ARG A 8 -3.13 -47.83 39.41
C ARG A 8 -3.93 -46.85 38.52
N PRO A 9 -3.53 -45.58 38.41
CA PRO A 9 -4.22 -44.61 37.55
C PRO A 9 -3.97 -44.95 36.09
N ALA A 10 -5.07 -45.12 35.33
CA ALA A 10 -5.04 -45.32 33.89
C ALA A 10 -4.94 -43.96 33.16
N ASP A 11 -3.85 -43.78 32.42
CA ASP A 11 -3.75 -43.09 31.13
C ASP A 11 -4.61 -41.84 30.89
N ALA A 12 -4.13 -40.71 31.43
CA ALA A 12 -4.48 -39.37 30.95
C ALA A 12 -3.40 -38.80 30.00
N ALA A 13 -2.81 -39.67 29.16
CA ALA A 13 -1.87 -39.28 28.11
C ALA A 13 -2.58 -39.20 26.74
N SER A 14 -2.38 -38.06 26.08
CA SER A 14 -2.62 -37.82 24.64
C SER A 14 -4.06 -37.94 24.10
N ARG A 15 -4.92 -36.98 24.43
CA ARG A 15 -5.78 -36.36 23.41
C ARG A 15 -5.24 -34.98 23.09
N GLN A 16 -4.08 -34.98 22.45
CA GLN A 16 -3.62 -33.86 21.67
C GLN A 16 -4.49 -33.87 20.41
N THR A 17 -5.60 -33.13 20.45
CA THR A 17 -6.30 -32.75 19.23
C THR A 17 -5.34 -31.85 18.46
N SER A 18 -4.56 -32.43 17.56
CA SER A 18 -4.02 -31.68 16.42
C SER A 18 -5.18 -30.85 15.88
N PRO A 19 -5.05 -29.52 15.74
CA PRO A 19 -6.01 -28.76 14.97
C PRO A 19 -5.85 -29.25 13.54
N ALA A 20 -6.63 -30.26 13.17
CA ALA A 20 -6.95 -30.49 11.78
C ALA A 20 -7.59 -29.18 11.34
N VAL A 21 -6.79 -28.34 10.68
CA VAL A 21 -7.26 -27.17 9.97
C VAL A 21 -8.24 -27.74 8.96
N SER A 22 -9.51 -27.71 9.33
CA SER A 22 -10.57 -28.26 8.52
C SER A 22 -10.60 -27.44 7.26
N TYR A 23 -10.33 -28.08 6.12
CA TYR A 23 -10.57 -27.53 4.80
C TYR A 23 -12.05 -27.19 4.56
N ALA A 24 -12.92 -27.14 5.57
CA ALA A 24 -14.26 -26.56 5.48
C ALA A 24 -14.30 -25.05 5.84
N ASP A 25 -13.25 -24.51 6.46
CA ASP A 25 -13.24 -23.09 6.89
C ASP A 25 -12.93 -22.11 5.76
N TRP A 26 -12.28 -22.53 4.67
CA TRP A 26 -12.03 -21.69 3.48
C TRP A 26 -13.29 -21.31 2.71
N THR A 27 -14.37 -22.09 2.83
CA THR A 27 -15.67 -21.83 2.17
C THR A 27 -16.59 -20.92 2.97
N ARG A 28 -16.30 -20.66 4.24
CA ARG A 28 -17.04 -19.69 5.04
C ARG A 28 -16.46 -18.31 4.83
N TRP A 29 -17.05 -17.61 3.89
CA TRP A 29 -16.93 -16.16 3.74
C TRP A 29 -17.30 -15.49 5.09
N ASP A 30 -16.29 -15.26 5.94
CA ASP A 30 -16.46 -14.65 7.26
C ASP A 30 -17.15 -13.28 7.12
N GLU A 31 -18.07 -12.93 8.03
CA GLU A 31 -18.81 -11.65 8.05
C GLU A 31 -17.85 -10.45 8.00
N ARG A 32 -16.67 -10.60 8.60
CA ARG A 32 -15.61 -9.57 8.56
C ARG A 32 -15.03 -9.40 7.17
N THR A 33 -14.84 -10.48 6.43
CA THR A 33 -14.36 -10.44 5.04
C THR A 33 -15.44 -9.86 4.14
N ALA A 34 -16.71 -10.24 4.35
CA ALA A 34 -17.87 -9.66 3.67
C ALA A 34 -17.95 -8.15 3.85
N ALA A 35 -17.88 -7.67 5.09
CA ALA A 35 -17.98 -6.25 5.40
C ALA A 35 -16.83 -5.45 4.77
N ARG A 36 -15.61 -6.02 4.71
CA ARG A 36 -14.47 -5.37 4.06
C ARG A 36 -14.64 -5.29 2.54
N VAL A 37 -15.06 -6.37 1.91
CA VAL A 37 -15.28 -6.42 0.46
C VAL A 37 -16.43 -5.50 0.07
N ALA A 38 -17.55 -5.54 0.79
CA ALA A 38 -18.68 -4.64 0.58
C ALA A 38 -18.27 -3.18 0.77
N GLY A 39 -17.53 -2.87 1.85
CA GLY A 39 -17.00 -1.53 2.08
C GLY A 39 -16.10 -1.05 0.95
N ALA A 40 -15.15 -1.88 0.49
CA ALA A 40 -14.27 -1.55 -0.63
C ALA A 40 -15.06 -1.33 -1.93
N ALA A 41 -16.03 -2.20 -2.22
CA ALA A 41 -16.90 -2.07 -3.39
C ALA A 41 -17.74 -0.79 -3.33
N SER A 42 -18.31 -0.44 -2.16
CA SER A 42 -19.07 0.81 -1.98
C SER A 42 -18.21 2.04 -2.18
N VAL A 43 -16.97 2.06 -1.68
CA VAL A 43 -16.03 3.17 -1.92
C VAL A 43 -15.73 3.29 -3.41
N LEU A 44 -15.38 2.18 -4.07
CA LEU A 44 -15.10 2.17 -5.51
C LEU A 44 -16.29 2.68 -6.32
N LEU A 45 -17.49 2.16 -6.07
CA LEU A 45 -18.71 2.59 -6.75
C LEU A 45 -19.04 4.07 -6.49
N ALA A 46 -18.84 4.55 -5.27
CA ALA A 46 -19.05 5.96 -4.94
C ALA A 46 -18.08 6.88 -5.69
N LEU A 47 -16.79 6.51 -5.74
CA LEU A 47 -15.77 7.26 -6.47
C LEU A 47 -16.03 7.25 -7.99
N THR A 48 -16.41 6.10 -8.57
CA THR A 48 -16.75 6.02 -10.00
C THR A 48 -17.99 6.84 -10.32
N THR A 49 -19.02 6.79 -9.46
CA THR A 49 -20.25 7.56 -9.64
C THR A 49 -19.97 9.06 -9.55
N ALA A 50 -19.16 9.49 -8.59
CA ALA A 50 -18.78 10.88 -8.44
C ALA A 50 -17.89 11.37 -9.60
N GLY A 51 -16.99 10.53 -10.12
CA GLY A 51 -16.22 10.83 -11.33
C GLY A 51 -17.12 11.01 -12.56
N LEU A 52 -18.08 10.10 -12.77
CA LEU A 52 -19.08 10.23 -13.84
C LEU A 52 -19.95 11.47 -13.66
N ALA A 53 -20.36 11.78 -12.42
CA ALA A 53 -21.10 12.99 -12.10
C ALA A 53 -20.28 14.25 -12.41
N ALA A 54 -18.98 14.28 -12.13
CA ALA A 54 -18.11 15.41 -12.47
C ALA A 54 -18.04 15.66 -13.98
N VAL A 55 -18.01 14.60 -14.79
CA VAL A 55 -18.05 14.70 -16.25
C VAL A 55 -19.40 15.21 -16.76
N ARG A 56 -20.51 14.85 -16.10
CA ARG A 56 -21.88 15.19 -16.56
C ARG A 56 -22.42 16.52 -16.03
N LEU A 57 -22.11 16.85 -14.78
CA LEU A 57 -22.68 17.99 -14.04
C LEU A 57 -21.66 19.14 -13.86
N GLY A 58 -20.39 18.90 -14.21
CA GLY A 58 -19.28 19.78 -13.90
C GLY A 58 -18.69 19.50 -12.51
N SER A 59 -17.40 19.83 -12.37
CA SER A 59 -16.61 19.52 -11.16
C SER A 59 -17.15 20.20 -9.90
N GLY A 60 -17.63 21.45 -10.00
CA GLY A 60 -18.18 22.20 -8.86
C GLY A 60 -19.45 21.58 -8.27
N ALA A 61 -20.42 21.21 -9.13
CA ALA A 61 -21.66 20.58 -8.68
C ALA A 61 -21.38 19.17 -8.11
N ALA A 62 -20.52 18.39 -8.76
CA ALA A 62 -20.12 17.08 -8.26
C ALA A 62 -19.38 17.16 -6.92
N ALA A 63 -18.54 18.19 -6.72
CA ALA A 63 -17.89 18.45 -5.45
C ALA A 63 -18.89 18.78 -4.33
N ALA A 64 -19.86 19.66 -4.61
CA ALA A 64 -20.89 20.04 -3.64
C ALA A 64 -21.76 18.84 -3.23
N VAL A 65 -22.23 18.06 -4.19
CA VAL A 65 -23.01 16.83 -3.93
C VAL A 65 -22.16 15.80 -3.17
N GLY A 66 -20.91 15.61 -3.60
CA GLY A 66 -19.96 14.73 -2.93
C GLY A 66 -19.78 15.11 -1.47
N ALA A 67 -19.52 16.38 -1.18
CA ALA A 67 -19.38 16.89 0.20
C ALA A 67 -20.68 16.73 1.02
N ALA A 68 -21.84 17.02 0.41
CA ALA A 68 -23.14 16.89 1.06
C ALA A 68 -23.47 15.44 1.47
N VAL A 69 -23.01 14.44 0.71
CA VAL A 69 -23.14 13.01 1.08
C VAL A 69 -22.04 12.57 2.03
N ALA A 70 -20.83 13.11 1.86
CA ALA A 70 -19.67 12.69 2.62
C ALA A 70 -19.75 13.07 4.10
N LEU A 71 -20.18 14.29 4.42
CA LEU A 71 -20.32 14.77 5.80
C LEU A 71 -21.25 13.89 6.64
N PRO A 72 -22.51 13.60 6.24
CA PRO A 72 -23.37 12.71 7.00
C PRO A 72 -22.85 11.28 7.05
N ALA A 73 -22.15 10.79 6.01
CA ALA A 73 -21.50 9.48 6.06
C ALA A 73 -20.38 9.43 7.12
N VAL A 74 -19.53 10.45 7.20
CA VAL A 74 -18.49 10.54 8.24
C VAL A 74 -19.11 10.60 9.64
N VAL A 75 -20.10 11.48 9.85
CA VAL A 75 -20.77 11.64 11.14
C VAL A 75 -21.51 10.35 11.53
N GLY A 76 -22.33 9.80 10.64
CA GLY A 76 -23.07 8.57 10.85
C GLY A 76 -22.15 7.38 11.11
N GLY A 77 -21.06 7.26 10.34
CA GLY A 77 -20.06 6.22 10.54
C GLY A 77 -19.36 6.31 11.90
N ALA A 78 -19.01 7.53 12.32
CA ALA A 78 -18.42 7.78 13.65
C ALA A 78 -19.40 7.46 14.79
N LEU A 79 -20.68 7.79 14.63
CA LEU A 79 -21.74 7.48 15.60
C LEU A 79 -22.01 5.97 15.68
N LEU A 80 -22.08 5.27 14.55
CA LEU A 80 -22.22 3.81 14.51
C LEU A 80 -21.03 3.11 15.17
N CYS A 81 -19.80 3.59 14.94
CA CYS A 81 -18.63 3.09 15.65
C CYS A 81 -18.70 3.34 17.16
N ARG A 82 -19.24 4.50 17.59
CA ARG A 82 -19.47 4.81 19.01
C ARG A 82 -20.48 3.86 19.65
N GLY A 83 -21.54 3.50 18.92
CA GLY A 83 -22.59 2.59 19.37
C GLY A 83 -22.24 1.10 19.25
N GLY A 84 -20.97 0.73 19.05
CA GLY A 84 -20.52 -0.66 18.93
C GLY A 84 -20.78 -1.32 17.57
N ARG A 85 -21.43 -0.64 16.62
CA ARG A 85 -21.76 -1.14 15.27
C ARG A 85 -20.59 -0.96 14.29
N ARG A 86 -19.40 -1.44 14.68
CA ARG A 86 -18.14 -1.26 13.91
C ARG A 86 -18.23 -1.82 12.48
N ALA A 87 -18.97 -2.91 12.26
CA ALA A 87 -19.12 -3.54 10.94
C ALA A 87 -19.75 -2.60 9.88
N ALA A 88 -20.69 -1.74 10.30
CA ALA A 88 -21.31 -0.73 9.42
C ALA A 88 -20.61 0.63 9.50
N GLY A 89 -20.09 1.00 10.68
CA GLY A 89 -19.47 2.31 10.88
C GLY A 89 -18.14 2.49 10.14
N VAL A 90 -17.29 1.46 10.09
CA VAL A 90 -15.99 1.52 9.39
C VAL A 90 -16.12 1.75 7.87
N PRO A 91 -16.91 0.98 7.11
CA PRO A 91 -17.06 1.22 5.68
C PRO A 91 -17.71 2.58 5.39
N LEU A 92 -18.67 3.01 6.22
CA LEU A 92 -19.33 4.30 6.05
C LEU A 92 -18.37 5.49 6.31
N LEU A 93 -17.49 5.38 7.32
CA LEU A 93 -16.41 6.33 7.54
C LEU A 93 -15.44 6.37 6.36
N GLY A 94 -15.04 5.20 5.84
CA GLY A 94 -14.15 5.10 4.68
C GLY A 94 -14.76 5.75 3.43
N LEU A 95 -16.04 5.51 3.18
CA LEU A 95 -16.80 6.14 2.09
C LEU A 95 -16.88 7.65 2.26
N GLY A 96 -17.24 8.14 3.45
CA GLY A 96 -17.29 9.57 3.74
C GLY A 96 -15.93 10.25 3.56
N GLY A 97 -14.86 9.68 4.09
CA GLY A 97 -13.50 10.21 3.92
C GLY A 97 -13.04 10.27 2.46
N SER A 98 -13.32 9.21 1.69
CA SER A 98 -12.96 9.12 0.27
C SER A 98 -13.73 10.16 -0.56
N LEU A 99 -15.01 10.35 -0.27
CA LEU A 99 -15.84 11.36 -0.94
C LEU A 99 -15.45 12.79 -0.55
N LEU A 100 -15.06 13.06 0.71
CA LEU A 100 -14.52 14.36 1.11
C LEU A 100 -13.22 14.68 0.34
N ALA A 101 -12.33 13.70 0.21
CA ALA A 101 -11.09 13.89 -0.54
C ALA A 101 -11.34 14.16 -2.02
N LEU A 102 -12.29 13.43 -2.62
CA LEU A 102 -12.70 13.66 -4.00
C LEU A 102 -13.39 15.02 -4.18
N ALA A 103 -14.26 15.42 -3.23
CA ALA A 103 -14.90 16.74 -3.25
C ALA A 103 -13.87 17.87 -3.16
N ALA A 104 -12.84 17.72 -2.32
CA ALA A 104 -11.71 18.65 -2.27
C ALA A 104 -10.97 18.71 -3.62
N TRP A 105 -10.71 17.56 -4.24
CA TRP A 105 -10.05 17.47 -5.54
C TRP A 105 -10.85 18.16 -6.66
N LEU A 106 -12.17 18.01 -6.66
CA LEU A 106 -13.03 18.55 -7.70
C LEU A 106 -13.42 20.03 -7.48
N GLY A 107 -13.56 20.45 -6.22
CA GLY A 107 -14.15 21.74 -5.86
C GLY A 107 -13.15 22.88 -5.67
N LEU A 108 -11.89 22.58 -5.38
CA LEU A 108 -10.84 23.59 -5.20
C LEU A 108 -10.16 23.87 -6.54
N GLN A 109 -9.55 25.04 -6.72
CA GLN A 109 -8.92 25.40 -8.00
C GLN A 109 -7.42 25.05 -8.04
N ALA A 110 -6.69 25.41 -6.98
CA ALA A 110 -5.24 25.18 -6.87
C ALA A 110 -4.93 23.73 -6.46
N VAL A 111 -4.01 23.07 -7.19
CA VAL A 111 -3.64 21.66 -6.99
C VAL A 111 -3.04 21.42 -5.60
N GLU A 112 -2.27 22.38 -5.10
CA GLU A 112 -1.65 22.37 -3.78
C GLU A 112 -2.74 22.31 -2.69
N ILE A 113 -3.76 23.15 -2.83
CA ILE A 113 -4.88 23.20 -1.87
C ILE A 113 -5.73 21.92 -2.00
N ARG A 114 -5.96 21.41 -3.22
CA ARG A 114 -6.64 20.12 -3.44
C ARG A 114 -5.95 18.98 -2.70
N LEU A 115 -4.62 18.90 -2.81
CA LEU A 115 -3.81 17.87 -2.18
C LEU A 115 -3.85 17.99 -0.67
N VAL A 116 -3.61 19.18 -0.11
CA VAL A 116 -3.63 19.39 1.35
C VAL A 116 -5.02 19.11 1.93
N ALA A 117 -6.08 19.61 1.30
CA ALA A 117 -7.45 19.38 1.76
C ALA A 117 -7.87 17.91 1.64
N GLY A 118 -7.54 17.25 0.52
CA GLY A 118 -7.80 15.82 0.33
C GLY A 118 -6.99 14.95 1.30
N GLY A 119 -5.72 15.28 1.51
CA GLY A 119 -4.85 14.64 2.50
C GLY A 119 -5.35 14.82 3.93
N ALA A 120 -5.81 16.02 4.30
CA ALA A 120 -6.43 16.29 5.59
C ALA A 120 -7.73 15.50 5.78
N ALA A 121 -8.58 15.39 4.76
CA ALA A 121 -9.80 14.59 4.81
C ALA A 121 -9.52 13.09 5.01
N LEU A 122 -8.60 12.52 4.22
CA LEU A 122 -8.18 11.12 4.36
C LEU A 122 -7.47 10.88 5.69
N GLY A 123 -6.53 11.73 6.07
CA GLY A 123 -5.80 11.65 7.33
C GLY A 123 -6.73 11.74 8.54
N GLY A 124 -7.67 12.68 8.54
CA GLY A 124 -8.69 12.81 9.56
C GLY A 124 -9.60 11.57 9.66
N THR A 125 -9.99 10.99 8.52
CA THR A 125 -10.78 9.76 8.47
C THR A 125 -10.01 8.58 9.06
N VAL A 126 -8.74 8.44 8.71
CA VAL A 126 -7.85 7.39 9.25
C VAL A 126 -7.63 7.57 10.75
N ALA A 127 -7.41 8.81 11.22
CA ALA A 127 -7.28 9.12 12.64
C ALA A 127 -8.57 8.79 13.42
N LEU A 128 -9.74 9.14 12.86
CA LEU A 128 -11.04 8.79 13.43
C LEU A 128 -11.25 7.28 13.51
N LEU A 129 -10.97 6.54 12.42
CA LEU A 129 -11.00 5.07 12.42
C LEU A 129 -10.06 4.49 13.48
N GLY A 130 -8.86 5.08 13.60
CA GLY A 130 -7.86 4.76 14.60
C GLY A 130 -8.29 4.94 16.04
N TRP A 131 -8.99 6.03 16.32
CA TRP A 131 -9.53 6.31 17.64
C TRP A 131 -10.70 5.38 17.97
N ARG A 132 -11.50 5.00 16.97
CA ARG A 132 -12.66 4.12 17.18
C ARG A 132 -12.33 2.62 17.19
N THR A 133 -11.15 2.27 16.72
CA THR A 133 -10.60 0.90 16.81
C THR A 133 -9.51 0.89 17.88
N ASP A 134 -9.23 -0.24 18.50
CA ASP A 134 -8.20 -0.34 19.55
C ASP A 134 -6.76 -0.29 18.95
N ARG A 135 -6.57 0.52 17.89
CA ARG A 135 -5.39 0.64 17.02
C ARG A 135 -4.96 2.10 16.83
N PHE A 136 -5.12 2.92 17.86
CA PHE A 136 -4.86 4.36 17.79
C PHE A 136 -3.46 4.70 17.27
N ARG A 137 -2.41 4.01 17.73
CA ARG A 137 -1.02 4.30 17.33
C ARG A 137 -0.79 4.11 15.83
N ALA A 138 -1.16 2.94 15.29
CA ALA A 138 -1.05 2.63 13.86
C ALA A 138 -1.77 3.68 13.00
N ALA A 139 -2.94 4.11 13.45
CA ALA A 139 -3.75 5.05 12.72
C ALA A 139 -3.25 6.50 12.80
N VAL A 140 -2.68 6.94 13.92
CA VAL A 140 -2.02 8.25 13.99
C VAL A 140 -0.81 8.29 13.06
N VAL A 141 0.00 7.23 13.03
CA VAL A 141 1.14 7.11 12.11
C VAL A 141 0.66 7.13 10.65
N ALA A 142 -0.40 6.39 10.34
CA ALA A 142 -1.02 6.36 9.02
C ALA A 142 -1.56 7.74 8.60
N ALA A 143 -2.32 8.40 9.47
CA ALA A 143 -2.87 9.73 9.24
C ALA A 143 -1.76 10.75 9.03
N GLY A 144 -0.73 10.71 9.87
CA GLY A 144 0.46 11.55 9.74
C GLY A 144 1.17 11.33 8.41
N ALA A 145 1.34 10.07 7.96
CA ALA A 145 1.96 9.76 6.67
C ALA A 145 1.13 10.32 5.49
N VAL A 146 -0.20 10.19 5.53
CA VAL A 146 -1.09 10.73 4.48
C VAL A 146 -0.99 12.27 4.43
N VAL A 147 -1.10 12.94 5.57
CA VAL A 147 -1.05 14.41 5.64
C VAL A 147 0.33 14.92 5.24
N ALA A 148 1.41 14.33 5.77
CA ALA A 148 2.77 14.72 5.42
C ALA A 148 3.04 14.49 3.93
N GLY A 149 2.60 13.36 3.37
CA GLY A 149 2.70 13.09 1.94
C GLY A 149 1.98 14.14 1.09
N ALA A 150 0.75 14.49 1.46
CA ALA A 150 -0.01 15.53 0.77
C ALA A 150 0.65 16.91 0.83
N VAL A 151 1.19 17.29 1.99
CA VAL A 151 1.92 18.55 2.18
C VAL A 151 3.22 18.57 1.38
N LEU A 152 3.98 17.47 1.38
CA LEU A 152 5.21 17.34 0.58
C LEU A 152 4.92 17.46 -0.92
N TRP A 153 3.86 16.80 -1.39
CA TRP A 153 3.43 16.90 -2.78
C TRP A 153 2.97 18.31 -3.15
N ALA A 154 2.16 18.95 -2.31
CA ALA A 154 1.73 20.33 -2.51
C ALA A 154 2.92 21.29 -2.55
N GLY A 155 3.87 21.15 -1.62
CA GLY A 155 5.09 21.95 -1.58
C GLY A 155 5.99 21.74 -2.79
N ALA A 156 6.16 20.49 -3.24
CA ALA A 156 6.95 20.19 -4.43
C ALA A 156 6.33 20.79 -5.69
N LEU A 157 5.01 20.62 -5.89
CA LEU A 157 4.30 21.18 -7.05
C LEU A 157 4.24 22.71 -7.04
N ALA A 158 4.34 23.34 -5.87
CA ALA A 158 4.44 24.79 -5.75
C ALA A 158 5.80 25.37 -6.19
N VAL A 159 6.85 24.55 -6.21
CA VAL A 159 8.24 25.00 -6.44
C VAL A 159 8.79 24.51 -7.78
N VAL A 160 8.41 23.32 -8.22
CA VAL A 160 8.91 22.70 -9.44
C VAL A 160 7.78 22.13 -10.30
N GLU A 161 8.07 21.95 -11.58
CA GLU A 161 7.14 21.34 -12.53
C GLU A 161 6.75 19.91 -12.12
N ALA A 162 5.56 19.48 -12.54
CA ALA A 162 4.95 18.22 -12.11
C ALA A 162 5.82 16.98 -12.39
N ALA A 163 6.52 16.95 -13.53
CA ALA A 163 7.40 15.84 -13.87
C ALA A 163 8.63 15.75 -12.95
N THR A 164 9.24 16.89 -12.63
CA THR A 164 10.37 17.00 -11.70
C THR A 164 9.94 16.64 -10.28
N ALA A 165 8.80 17.19 -9.81
CA ALA A 165 8.22 16.81 -8.53
C ALA A 165 7.95 15.30 -8.46
N GLY A 166 7.40 14.75 -9.54
CA GLY A 166 7.08 13.33 -9.66
C GLY A 166 8.32 12.44 -9.62
N ALA A 167 9.36 12.77 -10.37
CA ALA A 167 10.63 12.04 -10.34
C ALA A 167 11.23 12.04 -8.91
N VAL A 168 11.36 13.22 -8.29
CA VAL A 168 11.97 13.35 -6.96
C VAL A 168 11.15 12.63 -5.88
N LEU A 169 9.86 12.94 -5.77
CA LEU A 169 9.00 12.34 -4.74
C LEU A 169 8.77 10.86 -4.99
N GLY A 170 8.77 10.42 -6.25
CA GLY A 170 8.74 9.01 -6.62
C GLY A 170 9.95 8.25 -6.09
N VAL A 171 11.16 8.75 -6.35
CA VAL A 171 12.41 8.17 -5.84
C VAL A 171 12.44 8.16 -4.32
N VAL A 172 12.15 9.28 -3.68
CA VAL A 172 12.12 9.39 -2.21
C VAL A 172 11.16 8.35 -1.62
N SER A 173 9.98 8.19 -2.22
CA SER A 173 8.97 7.22 -1.74
C SER A 173 9.46 5.77 -1.86
N VAL A 174 10.17 5.42 -2.94
CA VAL A 174 10.76 4.08 -3.11
C VAL A 174 11.91 3.83 -2.12
N LEU A 175 12.73 4.86 -1.84
CA LEU A 175 13.77 4.78 -0.82
C LEU A 175 13.18 4.60 0.58
N VAL A 176 12.10 5.33 0.90
CA VAL A 176 11.34 5.15 2.15
C VAL A 176 10.84 3.71 2.26
N LEU A 177 10.24 3.14 1.20
CA LEU A 177 9.83 1.73 1.17
C LEU A 177 11.01 0.77 1.47
N GLY A 178 12.21 1.06 0.97
CA GLY A 178 13.40 0.25 1.27
C GLY A 178 13.87 0.30 2.73
N VAL A 179 13.59 1.40 3.43
CA VAL A 179 14.06 1.63 4.81
C VAL A 179 13.01 1.24 5.86
N VAL A 180 11.71 1.27 5.51
CA VAL A 180 10.59 0.93 6.42
C VAL A 180 10.78 -0.41 7.15
N PRO A 181 11.12 -1.54 6.48
CA PRO A 181 11.34 -2.81 7.18
C PRO A 181 12.49 -2.76 8.20
N ARG A 182 13.53 -1.96 7.93
CA ARG A 182 14.66 -1.77 8.86
C ARG A 182 14.26 -0.94 10.08
N LEU A 183 13.44 0.08 9.87
CA LEU A 183 12.87 0.89 10.95
C LEU A 183 11.93 0.05 11.82
N ALA A 184 11.15 -0.85 11.21
CA ALA A 184 10.33 -1.82 11.93
C ALA A 184 11.21 -2.62 12.92
N LEU A 185 12.27 -3.26 12.40
CA LEU A 185 13.19 -4.05 13.21
C LEU A 185 13.89 -3.22 14.29
N ALA A 186 14.34 -2.01 13.97
CA ALA A 186 14.99 -1.11 14.93
C ALA A 186 14.03 -0.68 16.07
N SER A 187 12.75 -0.47 15.77
CA SER A 187 11.73 -0.03 16.74
C SER A 187 11.35 -1.11 17.76
N THR A 188 11.56 -2.39 17.43
CA THR A 188 11.25 -3.51 18.34
C THR A 188 12.19 -3.57 19.56
N GLY A 189 13.30 -2.82 19.56
CA GLY A 189 14.24 -2.80 20.68
C GLY A 189 15.00 -4.12 20.90
N LEU A 190 14.87 -5.10 20.00
CA LEU A 190 15.57 -6.39 20.07
C LEU A 190 17.11 -6.22 20.06
N THR A 191 17.62 -5.15 19.44
CA THR A 191 19.04 -4.77 19.51
C THR A 191 19.50 -4.44 20.93
N ARG A 192 18.61 -3.95 21.81
CA ARG A 192 18.93 -3.68 23.23
C ARG A 192 18.86 -4.93 24.11
N TRP A 193 18.09 -5.94 23.71
CA TRP A 193 18.01 -7.22 24.43
C TRP A 193 19.27 -8.07 24.27
N ASN A 194 19.92 -7.99 23.09
CA ASN A 194 21.13 -8.78 22.82
C ASN A 194 22.36 -8.33 23.61
N VAL A 195 22.37 -7.09 24.12
CA VAL A 195 23.52 -6.53 24.86
C VAL A 195 23.39 -6.74 26.37
N ARG A 196 22.20 -7.10 26.89
CA ARG A 196 21.91 -7.06 28.33
C ARG A 196 21.77 -8.41 29.04
N ARG A 197 21.99 -9.56 28.39
CA ARG A 197 21.98 -10.87 29.08
C ARG A 197 23.07 -11.83 28.57
N PRO A 198 24.13 -12.03 29.37
CA PRO A 198 24.99 -13.20 29.27
C PRO A 198 24.31 -14.48 29.81
N ASP A 199 23.26 -14.35 30.63
CA ASP A 199 22.59 -15.50 31.27
C ASP A 199 21.27 -15.87 30.59
N ALA A 200 21.23 -17.14 30.19
CA ALA A 200 20.23 -17.77 29.33
C ALA A 200 18.85 -17.88 29.98
N ALA A 201 17.95 -16.96 29.63
CA ALA A 201 16.52 -17.24 29.60
C ALA A 201 16.09 -17.34 28.14
N THR A 202 15.77 -18.55 27.69
CA THR A 202 15.29 -18.83 26.33
C THR A 202 14.03 -18.01 26.05
N VAL A 203 14.18 -16.92 25.30
CA VAL A 203 13.06 -16.13 24.80
C VAL A 203 12.22 -17.04 23.90
N ARG A 204 10.94 -17.19 24.23
CA ARG A 204 10.03 -18.03 23.46
C ARG A 204 9.85 -17.40 22.08
N ARG A 205 10.15 -18.15 21.00
CA ARG A 205 9.99 -17.71 19.59
C ARG A 205 8.65 -17.04 19.32
N HIS A 206 7.60 -17.51 19.98
CA HIS A 206 6.24 -16.99 19.89
C HIS A 206 6.09 -15.50 20.31
N GLU A 207 6.86 -15.05 21.30
CA GLU A 207 6.81 -13.65 21.77
C GLU A 207 7.46 -12.70 20.76
N VAL A 208 8.52 -13.16 20.08
CA VAL A 208 9.20 -12.42 19.00
C VAL A 208 8.32 -12.33 17.76
N ASP A 209 7.69 -13.45 17.35
CA ASP A 209 6.79 -13.48 16.19
C ASP A 209 5.57 -12.56 16.38
N THR A 210 5.02 -12.53 17.60
CA THR A 210 3.87 -11.67 17.93
C THR A 210 4.26 -10.19 17.91
N ALA A 211 5.42 -9.83 18.46
CA ALA A 211 5.92 -8.46 18.44
C ALA A 211 6.17 -7.96 17.01
N LEU A 212 6.79 -8.79 16.16
CA LEU A 212 7.02 -8.47 14.75
C LEU A 212 5.69 -8.30 13.98
N ALA A 213 4.72 -9.18 14.21
CA ALA A 213 3.41 -9.09 13.57
C ALA A 213 2.65 -7.80 13.95
N VAL A 214 2.80 -7.32 15.19
CA VAL A 214 2.23 -6.05 15.63
C VAL A 214 2.93 -4.87 14.94
N THR A 215 4.26 -4.83 14.93
CA THR A 215 5.01 -3.74 14.29
C THR A 215 4.74 -3.64 12.79
N HIS A 216 4.65 -4.77 12.07
CA HIS A 216 4.29 -4.76 10.66
C HIS A 216 2.88 -4.22 10.41
N ARG A 217 1.91 -4.56 11.28
CA ARG A 217 0.55 -3.99 11.18
C ARG A 217 0.53 -2.48 11.42
N GLU A 218 1.43 -1.95 12.24
CA GLU A 218 1.53 -0.51 12.49
C GLU A 218 2.18 0.25 11.31
N LEU A 219 3.11 -0.38 10.58
CA LEU A 219 3.84 0.24 9.45
C LEU A 219 3.21 0.04 8.08
N ALA A 220 2.33 -0.95 7.93
CA ALA A 220 1.58 -1.19 6.70
C ALA A 220 0.97 0.06 6.05
N PRO A 221 0.23 0.92 6.77
CA PRO A 221 -0.33 2.12 6.15
C PRO A 221 0.73 3.08 5.60
N VAL A 222 1.89 3.20 6.26
CA VAL A 222 3.00 4.04 5.76
C VAL A 222 3.53 3.49 4.44
N SER A 223 3.66 2.16 4.32
CA SER A 223 4.08 1.52 3.08
C SER A 223 3.06 1.73 1.94
N ILE A 224 1.76 1.68 2.25
CA ILE A 224 0.71 1.92 1.25
C ILE A 224 0.76 3.37 0.75
N VAL A 225 0.92 4.33 1.65
CA VAL A 225 1.07 5.76 1.28
C VAL A 225 2.33 5.99 0.45
N ALA A 226 3.46 5.40 0.85
CA ALA A 226 4.70 5.49 0.08
C ALA A 226 4.57 4.81 -1.30
N ALA A 227 3.89 3.67 -1.40
CA ALA A 227 3.62 3.01 -2.68
C ALA A 227 2.73 3.86 -3.60
N ALA A 228 1.67 4.45 -3.05
CA ALA A 228 0.79 5.37 -3.79
C ALA A 228 1.57 6.61 -4.26
N SER A 229 2.40 7.19 -3.40
CA SER A 229 3.26 8.33 -3.72
C SER A 229 4.31 7.99 -4.79
N ALA A 230 4.94 6.82 -4.69
CA ALA A 230 5.87 6.30 -5.70
C ALA A 230 5.18 6.14 -7.07
N THR A 231 3.97 5.60 -7.06
CA THR A 231 3.14 5.41 -8.26
C THR A 231 2.75 6.75 -8.89
N ALA A 232 2.29 7.72 -8.09
CA ALA A 232 1.99 9.07 -8.57
C ALA A 232 3.25 9.76 -9.13
N GLY A 233 4.39 9.56 -8.48
CA GLY A 233 5.68 10.06 -8.93
C GLY A 233 6.10 9.52 -10.29
N GLY A 234 6.08 8.20 -10.45
CA GLY A 234 6.36 7.56 -11.73
C GLY A 234 5.36 7.98 -12.81
N TRP A 235 4.08 8.13 -12.47
CA TRP A 235 3.05 8.55 -13.42
C TRP A 235 3.34 9.94 -14.00
N LEU A 236 3.62 10.93 -13.14
CA LEU A 236 3.93 12.28 -13.57
C LEU A 236 5.28 12.39 -14.27
N ALA A 237 6.26 11.57 -13.89
CA ALA A 237 7.57 11.55 -14.54
C ALA A 237 7.48 11.15 -16.02
N VAL A 238 6.57 10.22 -16.37
CA VAL A 238 6.35 9.81 -17.77
C VAL A 238 5.85 10.96 -18.64
N ASP A 239 5.14 11.93 -18.06
CA ASP A 239 4.47 13.00 -18.82
C ASP A 239 5.41 14.13 -19.26
N GLY A 240 6.56 14.31 -18.60
CA GLY A 240 7.42 15.50 -18.83
C GLY A 240 8.77 15.28 -19.52
N ALA A 241 9.34 14.08 -19.53
CA ALA A 241 10.69 13.85 -20.06
C ALA A 241 10.73 12.65 -21.01
N ALA A 242 10.89 12.91 -22.31
CA ALA A 242 11.03 11.85 -23.33
C ALA A 242 12.23 10.95 -23.00
N GLY A 243 12.01 9.63 -22.94
CA GLY A 243 13.02 8.63 -22.58
C GLY A 243 13.30 8.50 -21.08
N TRP A 244 13.75 9.57 -20.40
CA TRP A 244 14.14 9.51 -18.99
C TRP A 244 12.95 9.28 -18.05
N GLY A 245 11.81 9.93 -18.31
CA GLY A 245 10.58 9.73 -17.54
C GLY A 245 10.05 8.30 -17.64
N PHE A 246 10.16 7.72 -18.84
CA PHE A 246 9.81 6.33 -19.11
C PHE A 246 10.71 5.36 -18.33
N GLY A 247 12.02 5.60 -18.35
CA GLY A 247 12.99 4.84 -17.55
C GLY A 247 12.70 4.94 -16.06
N CYS A 248 12.38 6.13 -15.55
CA CYS A 248 12.05 6.36 -14.14
C CYS A 248 10.82 5.54 -13.72
N ALA A 249 9.73 5.60 -14.49
CA ALA A 249 8.52 4.82 -14.19
C ALA A 249 8.74 3.31 -14.25
N LEU A 250 9.52 2.81 -15.22
CA LEU A 250 9.89 1.40 -15.30
C LEU A 250 10.71 0.94 -14.09
N LEU A 251 11.71 1.74 -13.67
CA LEU A 251 12.52 1.44 -12.50
C LEU A 251 11.68 1.45 -11.21
N VAL A 252 10.79 2.44 -11.06
CA VAL A 252 9.85 2.48 -9.92
C VAL A 252 8.93 1.25 -9.93
N ALA A 253 8.33 0.91 -11.07
CA ALA A 253 7.47 -0.27 -11.19
C ALA A 253 8.21 -1.57 -10.83
N LEU A 254 9.44 -1.73 -11.34
CA LEU A 254 10.31 -2.87 -11.02
C LEU A 254 10.60 -2.96 -9.51
N LEU A 255 10.91 -1.82 -8.87
CA LEU A 255 11.18 -1.76 -7.44
C LEU A 255 9.92 -2.04 -6.60
N LEU A 256 8.74 -1.58 -7.02
CA LEU A 256 7.48 -1.94 -6.35
C LEU A 256 7.22 -3.45 -6.40
N VAL A 257 7.43 -4.09 -7.57
CA VAL A 257 7.30 -5.55 -7.71
C VAL A 257 8.35 -6.29 -6.88
N SER A 258 9.61 -5.84 -6.87
CA SER A 258 10.67 -6.50 -6.10
C SER A 258 10.39 -6.44 -4.59
N ARG A 259 9.89 -5.29 -4.12
CA ARG A 259 9.56 -5.02 -2.72
C ARG A 259 8.43 -5.89 -2.19
N CYS A 260 7.57 -6.47 -3.03
CA CYS A 260 6.52 -7.39 -2.60
C CYS A 260 7.04 -8.57 -1.75
N ARG A 261 8.33 -8.92 -1.85
CA ARG A 261 8.98 -9.96 -1.05
C ARG A 261 9.32 -9.55 0.38
N ALA A 262 9.46 -8.25 0.64
CA ALA A 262 9.85 -7.70 1.93
C ALA A 262 8.64 -7.40 2.85
N TYR A 263 7.43 -7.39 2.28
CA TYR A 263 6.21 -7.02 2.97
C TYR A 263 5.34 -8.25 3.26
N PRO A 264 5.08 -8.57 4.54
CA PRO A 264 4.37 -9.78 4.91
C PRO A 264 2.83 -9.66 4.79
N LEU A 265 2.27 -8.45 4.70
CA LEU A 265 0.81 -8.29 4.61
C LEU A 265 0.34 -8.29 3.16
N THR A 266 -0.73 -9.05 2.89
CA THR A 266 -1.41 -9.09 1.59
C THR A 266 -1.81 -7.71 1.08
N VAL A 267 -2.25 -6.82 1.97
CA VAL A 267 -2.68 -5.46 1.59
C VAL A 267 -1.51 -4.61 1.08
N GLU A 268 -0.33 -4.75 1.69
CA GLU A 268 0.89 -4.05 1.25
C GLU A 268 1.30 -4.56 -0.14
N VAL A 269 1.34 -5.89 -0.31
CA VAL A 269 1.66 -6.53 -1.58
C VAL A 269 0.68 -6.12 -2.68
N LEU A 270 -0.62 -6.09 -2.38
CA LEU A 270 -1.64 -5.63 -3.33
C LEU A 270 -1.44 -4.15 -3.72
N ALA A 271 -1.10 -3.28 -2.76
CA ALA A 271 -0.83 -1.87 -3.05
C ALA A 271 0.41 -1.70 -3.96
N LEU A 272 1.49 -2.44 -3.69
CA LEU A 272 2.70 -2.43 -4.51
C LEU A 272 2.45 -2.96 -5.93
N LEU A 273 1.75 -4.10 -6.04
CA LEU A 273 1.40 -4.68 -7.34
C LEU A 273 0.45 -3.79 -8.14
N ALA A 274 -0.55 -3.20 -7.49
CA ALA A 274 -1.46 -2.26 -8.13
C ALA A 274 -0.70 -1.03 -8.65
N GLY A 275 0.21 -0.48 -7.86
CA GLY A 275 1.07 0.64 -8.27
C GLY A 275 1.96 0.29 -9.46
N ALA A 276 2.63 -0.86 -9.42
CA ALA A 276 3.45 -1.34 -10.53
C ALA A 276 2.64 -1.58 -11.80
N LEU A 277 1.44 -2.17 -11.68
CA LEU A 277 0.54 -2.40 -12.80
C LEU A 277 0.07 -1.08 -13.41
N LEU A 278 -0.32 -0.10 -12.59
CA LEU A 278 -0.72 1.23 -13.05
C LEU A 278 0.40 1.91 -13.84
N LEU A 279 1.64 1.85 -13.34
CA LEU A 279 2.80 2.38 -14.06
C LEU A 279 3.06 1.64 -15.37
N ALA A 280 2.99 0.31 -15.38
CA ALA A 280 3.17 -0.48 -16.59
C ALA A 280 2.10 -0.14 -17.65
N VAL A 281 0.83 -0.04 -17.25
CA VAL A 281 -0.26 0.40 -18.14
C VAL A 281 -0.02 1.82 -18.65
N ARG A 282 0.42 2.75 -17.78
CA ARG A 282 0.72 4.13 -18.18
C ARG A 282 1.85 4.20 -19.20
N VAL A 283 2.95 3.52 -18.93
CA VAL A 283 4.11 3.38 -19.81
C VAL A 283 3.68 2.83 -21.17
N VAL A 284 2.88 1.76 -21.19
CA VAL A 284 2.35 1.19 -22.44
C VAL A 284 1.41 2.15 -23.17
N ALA A 285 0.54 2.87 -22.46
CA ALA A 285 -0.38 3.84 -23.05
C ALA A 285 0.38 5.00 -23.71
N VAL A 286 1.43 5.52 -23.06
CA VAL A 286 2.25 6.60 -23.64
C VAL A 286 3.07 6.08 -24.82
N TRP A 287 3.59 4.85 -24.75
CA TRP A 287 4.27 4.21 -25.88
C TRP A 287 3.33 3.95 -27.08
N SER A 288 2.05 3.68 -26.82
CA SER A 288 1.04 3.39 -27.85
C SER A 288 0.71 4.53 -28.80
N ALA A 289 1.08 5.76 -28.43
CA ALA A 289 0.85 6.94 -29.26
C ALA A 289 1.53 6.86 -30.65
N GLY A 290 2.47 5.93 -30.86
CA GLY A 290 3.15 5.70 -32.15
C GLY A 290 2.80 4.41 -32.90
N THR A 291 2.30 3.35 -32.26
CA THR A 291 1.92 2.08 -32.93
C THR A 291 0.86 1.30 -32.13
N ALA A 292 -0.11 0.67 -32.80
CA ALA A 292 -1.25 0.02 -32.13
C ALA A 292 -0.97 -1.42 -31.64
N VAL A 293 -0.06 -2.16 -32.29
CA VAL A 293 0.09 -3.62 -32.05
C VAL A 293 0.97 -3.93 -30.84
N GLY A 294 2.13 -3.25 -30.72
CA GLY A 294 3.07 -3.47 -29.62
C GLY A 294 2.45 -3.33 -28.22
N PRO A 295 1.70 -2.25 -27.95
CA PRO A 295 1.04 -2.02 -26.66
C PRO A 295 0.05 -3.12 -26.27
N LEU A 296 -0.74 -3.62 -27.23
CA LEU A 296 -1.71 -4.69 -26.99
C LEU A 296 -1.00 -6.00 -26.64
N VAL A 297 0.09 -6.32 -27.33
CA VAL A 297 0.93 -7.49 -27.00
C VAL A 297 1.54 -7.34 -25.61
N ALA A 298 2.09 -6.18 -25.28
CA ALA A 298 2.67 -5.92 -23.96
C ALA A 298 1.63 -6.05 -22.82
N LEU A 299 0.44 -5.49 -22.99
CA LEU A 299 -0.66 -5.65 -22.03
C LEU A 299 -1.13 -7.11 -21.94
N GLY A 300 -1.26 -7.81 -23.06
CA GLY A 300 -1.60 -9.22 -23.09
C GLY A 300 -0.59 -10.07 -22.30
N VAL A 301 0.70 -9.85 -22.53
CA VAL A 301 1.78 -10.52 -21.78
C VAL A 301 1.69 -10.19 -20.28
N LEU A 302 1.44 -8.93 -19.92
CA LEU A 302 1.32 -8.51 -18.53
C LEU A 302 0.12 -9.16 -17.82
N CYS A 303 -1.01 -9.31 -18.52
CA CYS A 303 -2.19 -10.02 -18.02
C CYS A 303 -1.95 -11.53 -17.84
N LEU A 304 -1.13 -12.15 -18.70
CA LEU A 304 -0.83 -13.59 -18.64
C LEU A 304 0.25 -13.94 -17.59
N LEU A 305 1.18 -13.03 -17.32
CA LEU A 305 2.29 -13.23 -16.37
C LEU A 305 1.87 -13.81 -15.00
N PRO A 306 0.83 -13.29 -14.31
CA PRO A 306 0.42 -13.84 -13.01
C PRO A 306 -0.24 -15.23 -13.10
N LEU A 307 -0.69 -15.66 -14.28
CA LEU A 307 -1.33 -16.97 -14.48
C LEU A 307 -0.31 -18.11 -14.66
N VAL A 308 0.90 -17.81 -15.11
CA VAL A 308 1.98 -18.79 -15.32
C VAL A 308 2.23 -19.70 -14.10
N PRO A 309 2.42 -19.17 -12.87
CA PRO A 309 2.66 -20.02 -11.70
C PRO A 309 1.43 -20.85 -11.28
N LEU A 310 0.21 -20.46 -11.68
CA LEU A 310 -1.01 -21.24 -11.43
C LEU A 310 -1.11 -22.44 -12.38
N ALA A 311 -0.71 -22.25 -13.65
CA ALA A 311 -0.71 -23.31 -14.65
C ALA A 311 0.45 -24.29 -14.47
N ALA A 312 1.61 -23.80 -14.02
CA ALA A 312 2.81 -24.61 -13.82
C ALA A 312 3.55 -24.17 -12.55
N PRO A 313 3.39 -24.88 -11.41
CA PRO A 313 4.09 -24.52 -10.18
C PRO A 313 5.61 -24.60 -10.44
N PRO A 314 6.36 -23.50 -10.25
CA PRO A 314 7.76 -23.45 -10.65
C PRO A 314 8.59 -24.40 -9.79
N SER A 315 9.49 -25.14 -10.45
CA SER A 315 10.46 -25.99 -9.76
C SER A 315 11.30 -25.19 -8.77
N GLU A 316 11.83 -25.85 -7.74
CA GLU A 316 12.63 -25.17 -6.71
C GLU A 316 13.84 -24.42 -7.32
N GLN A 317 14.44 -24.98 -8.37
CA GLN A 317 15.54 -24.37 -9.09
C GLN A 317 15.12 -23.08 -9.80
N VAL A 318 13.93 -23.05 -10.43
CA VAL A 318 13.38 -21.85 -11.08
C VAL A 318 13.08 -20.78 -10.03
N ARG A 319 12.50 -21.16 -8.87
CA ARG A 319 12.26 -20.23 -7.76
C ARG A 319 13.55 -19.63 -7.21
N ARG A 320 14.61 -20.43 -7.06
CA ARG A 320 15.92 -19.93 -6.58
C ARG A 320 16.55 -18.96 -7.59
N ARG A 321 16.55 -19.32 -8.89
CA ARG A 321 17.06 -18.44 -9.95
C ARG A 321 16.26 -17.14 -10.05
N ALA A 322 14.93 -17.20 -10.04
CA ALA A 322 14.07 -16.02 -10.07
C ALA A 322 14.24 -15.12 -8.84
N ARG A 323 14.59 -15.69 -7.67
CA ARG A 323 14.96 -14.90 -6.50
C ARG A 323 16.27 -14.15 -6.72
N GLN A 324 17.29 -14.86 -7.19
CA GLN A 324 18.61 -14.31 -7.45
C GLN A 324 18.59 -13.22 -8.54
N THR A 325 17.94 -13.46 -9.67
CA THR A 325 17.85 -12.48 -10.77
C THR A 325 17.13 -11.21 -10.33
N MET A 326 16.03 -11.33 -9.59
CA MET A 326 15.32 -10.17 -9.06
C MET A 326 16.12 -9.42 -8.00
N ASN A 327 16.95 -10.10 -7.19
CA ASN A 327 17.83 -9.40 -6.24
C ASN A 327 18.87 -8.57 -6.97
N VAL A 328 19.46 -9.11 -8.06
CA VAL A 328 20.37 -8.36 -8.92
C VAL A 328 19.62 -7.19 -9.56
N ALA A 329 18.47 -7.45 -10.19
CA ALA A 329 17.65 -6.42 -10.83
C ALA A 329 17.25 -5.30 -9.86
N GLU A 330 16.86 -5.63 -8.62
CA GLU A 330 16.57 -4.64 -7.59
C GLU A 330 17.80 -3.80 -7.27
N SER A 331 18.96 -4.42 -7.02
CA SER A 331 20.19 -3.69 -6.71
C SER A 331 20.62 -2.75 -7.84
N THR A 332 20.58 -3.24 -9.09
CA THR A 332 20.88 -2.46 -10.29
C THR A 332 19.86 -1.33 -10.47
N ALA A 333 18.57 -1.60 -10.27
CA ALA A 333 17.52 -0.60 -10.38
C ALA A 333 17.68 0.53 -9.36
N VAL A 334 18.03 0.22 -8.11
CA VAL A 334 18.32 1.25 -7.08
C VAL A 334 19.49 2.13 -7.51
N VAL A 335 20.55 1.56 -8.06
CA VAL A 335 21.73 2.32 -8.52
C VAL A 335 21.39 3.19 -9.73
N LEU A 336 20.60 2.68 -10.68
CA LEU A 336 20.19 3.42 -11.88
C LEU A 336 19.10 4.45 -11.61
N LEU A 337 18.33 4.31 -10.54
CA LEU A 337 17.20 5.18 -10.25
C LEU A 337 17.63 6.63 -10.08
N LEU A 338 18.76 6.88 -9.42
CA LEU A 338 19.26 8.23 -9.18
C LEU A 338 19.68 8.95 -10.48
N PRO A 339 20.58 8.42 -11.32
CA PRO A 339 20.94 9.09 -12.58
C PRO A 339 19.74 9.23 -13.52
N VAL A 340 18.85 8.24 -13.60
CA VAL A 340 17.64 8.34 -14.42
C VAL A 340 16.70 9.43 -13.92
N ALA A 341 16.54 9.57 -12.60
CA ALA A 341 15.74 10.65 -12.02
C ALA A 341 16.37 12.04 -12.27
N LEU A 342 17.70 12.17 -12.21
CA LEU A 342 18.40 13.41 -12.57
C LEU A 342 18.17 13.77 -14.04
N GLY A 343 18.21 12.78 -14.94
CA GLY A 343 17.86 12.97 -16.35
C GLY A 343 16.40 13.38 -16.54
N ALA A 344 15.47 12.77 -15.80
CA ALA A 344 14.05 13.14 -15.84
C ALA A 344 13.78 14.57 -15.31
N CYS A 345 14.68 15.11 -14.49
CA CYS A 345 14.64 16.51 -14.04
C CYS A 345 15.27 17.49 -15.04
N GLY A 346 15.75 17.01 -16.20
CA GLY A 346 16.42 17.83 -17.22
C GLY A 346 17.81 18.31 -16.81
N LEU A 347 18.46 17.67 -15.83
CA LEU A 347 19.76 18.13 -15.33
C LEU A 347 20.87 17.94 -16.38
N TYR A 348 20.79 16.86 -17.18
CA TYR A 348 21.77 16.57 -18.22
C TYR A 348 21.69 17.56 -19.39
N ASP A 349 20.49 17.97 -19.79
CA ASP A 349 20.29 18.93 -20.89
C ASP A 349 20.92 20.29 -20.54
N ARG A 350 20.77 20.74 -19.29
CA ARG A 350 21.39 21.98 -18.80
C ARG A 350 22.91 21.96 -18.83
N PHE A 351 23.55 20.80 -18.67
CA PHE A 351 25.00 20.70 -18.77
C PHE A 351 25.45 20.83 -20.22
N VAL A 352 24.69 20.29 -21.18
CA VAL A 352 25.01 20.39 -22.60
C VAL A 352 24.88 21.84 -23.09
N ASP A 353 23.82 22.55 -22.69
CA ASP A 353 23.60 23.95 -23.08
C ASP A 353 24.62 24.95 -22.49
N SER A 354 25.42 24.51 -21.51
CA SER A 354 26.40 25.36 -20.82
C SER A 354 27.80 25.37 -21.45
N PHE A 355 28.08 24.47 -22.41
CA PHE A 355 29.35 24.36 -23.13
C PHE A 355 29.21 24.82 -24.59
#